data_AF-A0A3A3H2C0-F1
#
_entry.id   AF-A0A3A3H2C0-F1
#
_cell.length_a   1.000
_cell.length_b   1.000
_cell.length_c   1.000
_cell.angle_alpha   90.00
_cell.angle_beta   90.00
_cell.angle_gamma   90.00
#
_symmetry.space_group_name_H-M   'P 1'
#
loop_
_entity.id
_entity.type
_entity.pdbx_description
1 polymer ?
#
loop_
_entity_poly.entity_id
_entity_poly.type
_entity_poly.pdbx_seq_one_letter_code
_entity_poly.pdbx_strand_id
1 'polypeptide(L)' 'MTAERKRQAREKFLLGGIIVRAGLSKADRAFLLGGLLELARIAPSSLEHRRLRGIGEEAFKLPTLVDDTPLMIEAAE' A
#
# COMPACT_ATOMS: atom_id res chain seq x y z
N MET A 1 -26.39 11.21 -1.88
CA MET A 1 -25.39 11.97 -1.10
C MET A 1 -24.54 11.09 -0.16
N THR A 2 -25.13 10.21 0.65
CA THR A 2 -24.41 9.38 1.65
C THR A 2 -23.61 8.21 1.04
N ALA A 3 -24.12 7.55 0.01
CA ALA A 3 -23.43 6.42 -0.64
C ALA A 3 -22.11 6.84 -1.31
N GLU A 4 -22.10 8.00 -1.97
CA GLU A 4 -20.92 8.56 -2.65
C GLU A 4 -19.79 8.89 -1.66
N ARG A 5 -20.14 9.49 -0.52
CA ARG A 5 -19.16 9.75 0.56
C ARG A 5 -18.55 8.46 1.10
N LYS A 6 -19.36 7.41 1.27
CA LYS A 6 -18.90 6.09 1.73
C LYS A 6 -17.92 5.47 0.74
N ARG A 7 -18.19 5.58 -0.57
CA ARG A 7 -17.30 5.11 -1.63
C ARG A 7 -15.95 5.84 -1.61
N GLN A 8 -15.98 7.17 -1.58
CA GLN A 8 -14.74 7.97 -1.56
C GLN A 8 -13.89 7.68 -0.32
N ALA A 9 -14.51 7.50 0.84
CA ALA A 9 -13.80 7.11 2.06
C ALA A 9 -13.13 5.74 1.91
N ARG A 10 -13.84 4.77 1.31
CA ARG A 10 -13.29 3.43 1.05
C ARG A 10 -12.12 3.48 0.06
N GLU A 11 -12.23 4.23 -1.02
CA GLU A 11 -11.16 4.37 -2.02
C GLU A 11 -9.90 5.00 -1.39
N LYS A 12 -10.05 6.07 -0.60
CA LYS A 12 -8.94 6.68 0.14
C LYS A 12 -8.30 5.72 1.14
N PHE A 13 -9.11 4.93 1.84
CA PHE A 13 -8.61 3.91 2.76
C PHE A 13 -7.77 2.84 2.05
N LEU A 14 -8.26 2.32 0.92
CA LEU A 14 -7.54 1.32 0.14
C LEU A 14 -6.21 1.85 -0.37
N LEU A 15 -6.19 3.08 -0.91
CA LEU A 15 -4.95 3.72 -1.37
C LEU A 15 -3.96 3.94 -0.22
N GLY A 16 -4.44 4.36 0.95
CA GLY A 16 -3.60 4.46 2.16
C GLY A 16 -3.02 3.11 2.59
N GLY A 17 -3.79 2.04 2.48
CA GLY A 17 -3.34 0.67 2.79
C GLY A 17 -2.16 0.20 1.93
N ILE A 18 -2.06 0.65 0.67
CA ILE A 18 -0.92 0.34 -0.21
C ILE A 18 0.38 0.94 0.33
N ILE A 19 0.33 2.19 0.80
CA ILE A 19 1.49 2.89 1.37
C ILE A 19 1.98 2.18 2.64
N VAL A 20 1.06 1.76 3.51
CA VAL A 20 1.40 0.99 4.72
C VAL A 20 2.05 -0.34 4.37
N ARG A 21 1.47 -1.10 3.42
CA ARG A 21 2.02 -2.37 2.94
C ARG A 21 3.42 -2.22 2.34
N ALA A 22 3.70 -1.10 1.68
CA ALA A 22 5.03 -0.79 1.16
C ALA A 22 6.05 -0.41 2.24
N GLY A 23 5.67 -0.37 3.53
CA GLY A 23 6.55 0.04 4.63
C GLY A 23 6.79 1.55 4.68
N LEU A 24 5.98 2.35 3.98
CA LEU A 24 6.19 3.79 3.82
C LEU A 24 5.26 4.64 4.69
N SER A 25 4.66 4.06 5.74
CA SER A 25 3.71 4.76 6.61
C SER A 25 4.31 5.98 7.33
N LYS A 26 5.63 5.99 7.52
CA LYS A 26 6.39 7.09 8.15
C LYS A 26 7.09 8.00 7.13
N ALA A 27 6.94 7.74 5.83
CA ALA A 27 7.57 8.54 4.79
C ALA A 27 6.94 9.94 4.70
N ASP A 28 7.73 10.92 4.25
CA ASP A 28 7.25 12.27 3.99
C ASP A 28 6.16 12.28 2.91
N ARG A 29 5.13 13.11 3.11
CA ARG A 29 3.96 13.14 2.22
C ARG A 29 4.28 13.72 0.85
N ALA A 30 5.17 14.71 0.77
CA ALA A 30 5.58 15.30 -0.50
C ALA A 30 6.45 14.31 -1.29
N PHE A 31 7.32 13.57 -0.61
CA PHE A 31 8.07 12.46 -1.22
C PHE A 31 7.16 11.41 -1.85
N LEU A 32 6.14 10.95 -1.11
CA LEU A 32 5.18 9.97 -1.61
C LEU A 32 4.40 10.49 -2.82
N LEU A 33 3.88 11.72 -2.74
CA LEU A 33 3.13 12.32 -3.84
C LEU A 33 4.02 12.49 -5.08
N GLY A 34 5.26 12.94 -4.90
CA GLY A 34 6.23 13.07 -6.00
C GLY A 34 6.48 11.74 -6.71
N GLY A 35 6.73 10.67 -5.96
CA GLY A 35 6.89 9.33 -6.53
C GLY A 35 5.64 8.85 -7.28
N LEU A 36 4.44 9.03 -6.71
CA LEU A 36 3.18 8.66 -7.35
C LEU A 36 2.92 9.45 -8.65
N LEU A 37 3.33 10.73 -8.70
CA LEU A 37 3.23 11.54 -9.92
C LEU A 37 4.19 11.06 -11.01
N GLU A 38 5.40 10.62 -10.67
CA GLU A 38 6.29 9.98 -11.64
C GLU A 38 5.69 8.65 -12.14
N LEU A 39 5.11 7.84 -11.24
CA LEU A 39 4.41 6.62 -11.64
C LEU A 39 3.22 6.89 -12.58
N ALA A 40 2.48 7.98 -12.37
CA ALA A 40 1.33 8.35 -13.20
C ALA A 40 1.71 8.70 -14.65
N ARG A 41 2.98 9.03 -14.91
CA ARG A 41 3.49 9.31 -16.26
C ARG A 41 3.86 8.05 -17.04
N ILE A 42 3.96 6.90 -16.37
CA ILE A 42 4.33 5.64 -17.02
C ILE A 42 3.16 5.13 -17.87
N ALA A 43 3.41 4.87 -19.16
CA ALA A 43 2.39 4.35 -20.06
C ALA A 43 1.90 2.96 -19.62
N PRO A 44 0.58 2.67 -19.58
CA PRO A 44 0.05 1.38 -19.14
C PRO A 44 0.54 0.17 -19.96
N SER A 45 0.88 0.38 -21.23
CA SER A 45 1.42 -0.64 -22.14
C SER A 45 2.94 -0.81 -22.07
N SER A 46 3.63 0.02 -21.29
CA SER A 46 5.09 -0.04 -21.17
C SER A 46 5.55 -1.30 -20.42
N LEU A 47 6.80 -1.70 -20.69
CA LEU A 47 7.45 -2.77 -19.95
C LEU A 47 7.59 -2.42 -18.47
N GLU A 48 7.87 -1.16 -18.17
CA GLU A 48 8.03 -0.66 -16.81
C GLU A 48 6.73 -0.81 -16.00
N HIS A 49 5.59 -0.40 -16.57
CA HIS A 49 4.29 -0.60 -15.93
C HIS A 49 4.02 -2.08 -15.63
N ARG A 50 4.31 -2.99 -16.58
CA ARG A 50 4.16 -4.44 -16.37
C ARG A 50 5.08 -4.96 -15.25
N ARG A 51 6.33 -4.51 -15.21
CA ARG A 51 7.29 -4.88 -14.17
C ARG A 51 6.80 -4.44 -12.78
N LEU A 52 6.44 -3.17 -12.63
CA LEU A 52 5.98 -2.61 -11.36
C LEU A 52 4.70 -3.29 -10.88
N ARG A 53 3.77 -3.57 -11.81
CA ARG A 53 2.57 -4.36 -11.52
C ARG A 53 2.92 -5.75 -10.99
N GLY A 54 3.84 -6.47 -11.63
CA GLY A 54 4.25 -7.81 -11.18
C GLY A 54 4.84 -7.80 -9.77
N ILE A 55 5.68 -6.81 -9.45
CA ILE A 55 6.22 -6.62 -8.09
C ILE A 55 5.08 -6.39 -7.09
N GLY A 56 4.13 -5.54 -7.43
CA GLY A 56 2.96 -5.27 -6.58
C GLY A 56 2.10 -6.51 -6.35
N GLU A 57 1.83 -7.30 -7.39
CA GLU A 57 1.07 -8.55 -7.29
C GLU A 57 1.72 -9.55 -6.34
N GLU A 58 3.04 -9.73 -6.37
CA GLU A 58 3.76 -10.57 -5.41
C GLU A 58 3.69 -10.02 -3.99
N ALA A 59 3.85 -8.71 -3.80
CA ALA A 59 3.74 -8.09 -2.48
C ALA A 59 2.33 -8.20 -1.86
N PHE A 60 1.28 -8.36 -2.67
CA PHE A 60 -0.07 -8.62 -2.18
C PHE A 60 -0.32 -10.08 -1.80
N LYS A 61 0.39 -11.04 -2.41
CA LYS A 61 0.31 -12.46 -2.07
C LYS A 61 1.00 -12.79 -0.75
N LEU A 62 2.06 -12.05 -0.42
CA LEU A 62 2.80 -12.26 0.82
C LEU A 62 1.98 -11.79 2.03
N PRO A 63 1.94 -12.59 3.12
CA PRO A 63 1.46 -12.10 4.41
C PRO A 63 2.33 -10.92 4.82
N THR A 64 1.71 -9.81 5.19
CA THR A 64 2.45 -8.66 5.73
C THR A 64 3.08 -9.09 7.03
N LEU A 65 4.41 -9.20 7.09
CA LEU A 65 5.20 -9.48 8.31
C LEU A 65 5.07 -8.40 9.40
N VAL A 66 4.10 -7.50 9.25
CA VAL A 66 3.78 -6.38 10.15
C VAL A 66 2.33 -6.51 10.62
N ASP A 67 1.82 -7.73 10.72
CA ASP A 67 0.75 -7.99 11.67
C ASP A 67 1.42 -7.97 13.05
N ASP A 68 1.17 -6.90 13.80
CA ASP A 68 1.48 -6.78 15.22
C ASP A 68 1.13 -8.09 15.93
N THR A 69 2.11 -8.97 16.07
CA THR A 69 2.01 -10.13 16.96
C THR A 69 2.62 -9.63 18.27
N PRO A 70 1.82 -9.34 19.31
CA PRO A 70 2.38 -9.44 20.64
C PRO A 70 2.75 -10.91 20.77
N LEU A 71 4.04 -11.21 20.64
CA LEU A 71 4.62 -12.43 21.18
C LEU A 71 4.33 -12.38 22.67
N MET A 72 3.15 -12.85 23.06
CA MET A 72 2.85 -13.29 24.41
C MET A 72 3.76 -14.50 24.60
N ILE A 73 4.98 -14.22 25.05
CA ILE A 73 5.83 -15.24 25.64
C ILE A 73 5.05 -15.69 26.86
N GLU A 74 4.41 -16.86 26.70
CA GLU A 74 3.85 -17.65 27.77
C GLU A 74 5.01 -17.95 28.72
N ALA A 75 5.16 -17.09 29.74
CA ALA A 75 6.01 -17.37 30.87
C ALA A 75 5.34 -18.49 31.64
N ALA A 76 5.91 -19.68 31.53
CA ALA A 76 5.71 -20.74 32.49
C ALA A 76 6.14 -20.25 33.88
N GLU A 77 5.21 -20.29 34.83
CA GLU A 77 5.34 -20.95 36.14
C GLU A 77 3.96 -21.09 36.80
#